data_AF-A0A523DSF0-F1
#
_entry.id   AF-A0A523DSF0-F1
#
_cell.length_a   1.000
_cell.length_b   1.000
_cell.length_c   1.000
_cell.angle_alpha   90.00
_cell.angle_beta   90.00
_cell.angle_gamma   90.00
#
_symmetry.space_group_name_H-M   'P 1'
#
loop_
_entity.id
_entity.type
_entity.pdbx_description
1 polymer ?
#
loop_
_entity_poly.entity_id
_entity_poly.type
_entity_poly.pdbx_seq_one_letter_code
_entity_poly.pdbx_strand_id
1 'polypeptide(L)' 'AQEIISDGMMLGAVQVPPNGLPIVMLADRATTGGYPKIATVVGDDVAKLAQLLPGERVRFRAVEV' A
#
# COMPACT_ATOMS: atom_id res chain seq x y z
N ALA A 1 1.71 20.10 -4.00
CA ALA A 1 1.91 18.82 -3.29
C ALA A 1 3.21 18.94 -2.51
N GLN A 2 3.24 18.59 -1.22
CA GLN A 2 4.51 18.51 -0.51
C GLN A 2 5.33 17.38 -1.15
N GLU A 3 6.56 17.71 -1.53
CA GLU A 3 7.53 16.74 -2.02
C GLU A 3 7.91 15.82 -0.86
N ILE A 4 7.81 14.51 -1.05
CA ILE A 4 8.20 13.53 -0.04
C ILE A 4 9.54 12.96 -0.47
N ILE A 5 10.49 13.00 0.47
CA ILE A 5 11.79 12.36 0.30
C ILE A 5 11.55 10.87 0.12
N SER A 6 12.08 10.30 -0.96
CA SER A 6 11.99 8.87 -1.21
C SER A 6 12.56 8.07 -0.04
N ASP A 7 11.81 7.08 0.42
CA ASP A 7 12.18 6.19 1.52
C ASP A 7 11.93 4.72 1.15
N GLY A 8 12.24 3.81 2.08
CA GLY A 8 12.09 2.38 1.88
C GLY A 8 10.63 1.94 1.73
N MET A 9 10.39 1.01 0.81
CA MET A 9 9.06 0.47 0.54
C MET A 9 8.91 -0.97 1.05
N MET A 10 7.96 -1.17 1.97
CA MET A 10 7.65 -2.47 2.54
C MET A 10 6.53 -3.18 1.80
N LEU A 11 6.50 -4.51 1.88
CA LEU A 11 5.40 -5.31 1.36
C LEU A 11 4.12 -4.91 2.10
N GLY A 12 3.02 -4.71 1.37
CA GLY A 12 1.75 -4.26 1.93
C GLY A 12 1.67 -2.74 2.19
N ALA A 13 2.70 -1.95 1.89
CA ALA A 13 2.64 -0.50 2.03
C ALA A 13 1.51 0.09 1.17
N VAL A 14 0.71 0.99 1.75
CA VAL A 14 -0.43 1.64 1.09
C VAL A 14 -0.05 3.08 0.74
N GLN A 15 0.34 3.31 -0.51
CA GLN A 15 0.68 4.63 -1.02
C GLN A 15 -0.55 5.39 -1.50
N VAL A 16 -0.53 6.72 -1.33
CA VAL A 16 -1.58 7.61 -1.87
C VAL A 16 -0.93 8.65 -2.79
N PRO A 17 -1.01 8.48 -4.11
CA PRO A 17 -0.56 9.48 -5.08
C PRO A 17 -1.45 10.75 -5.04
N PRO A 18 -1.09 11.81 -5.80
CA PRO A 18 -1.86 13.06 -5.84
C PRO A 18 -3.33 12.92 -6.30
N ASN A 19 -3.68 11.85 -7.01
CA ASN A 19 -5.06 11.56 -7.41
C ASN A 19 -5.93 11.00 -6.28
N GLY A 20 -5.35 10.75 -5.09
CA GLY A 20 -6.06 10.26 -3.92
C GLY A 20 -6.44 8.77 -3.96
N LEU A 21 -6.05 8.03 -5.00
CA LEU A 21 -6.40 6.61 -5.14
C LEU A 21 -5.30 5.72 -4.52
N PRO A 22 -5.61 4.94 -3.46
CA PRO A 22 -4.60 4.13 -2.79
C PRO A 22 -4.04 3.01 -3.68
N ILE A 23 -2.74 2.75 -3.55
CA ILE A 23 -2.03 1.64 -4.20
C ILE A 23 -1.39 0.77 -3.13
N VAL A 24 -1.71 -0.52 -3.11
CA VAL A 24 -1.06 -1.49 -2.21
C VAL A 24 0.15 -2.12 -2.91
N MET A 25 1.30 -2.06 -2.26
CA MET A 25 2.57 -2.55 -2.81
C MET A 25 2.76 -4.05 -2.55
N LEU A 26 2.91 -4.84 -3.61
CA LEU A 26 3.04 -6.30 -3.53
C LEU A 26 4.49 -6.78 -3.75
N ALA A 27 4.65 -8.01 -4.23
CA ALA A 27 5.95 -8.69 -4.36
C ALA A 27 6.96 -7.88 -5.20
N ASP A 28 6.50 -7.32 -6.33
CA ASP A 28 7.35 -6.64 -7.32
C ASP A 28 7.44 -5.12 -7.08
N ARG A 29 7.16 -4.68 -5.85
CA ARG A 29 7.28 -3.27 -5.49
C ARG A 29 8.71 -2.77 -5.68
N ALA A 30 8.85 -1.49 -6.04
CA ALA A 30 10.14 -0.82 -6.04
C ALA A 30 10.75 -0.82 -4.63
N THR A 31 12.08 -0.80 -4.52
CA THR A 31 12.76 -0.75 -3.21
C THR A 31 12.52 0.56 -2.46
N THR A 32 12.27 1.64 -3.19
CA THR A 32 11.97 2.98 -2.65
C THR A 32 10.77 3.61 -3.34
N GLY A 33 10.12 4.58 -2.67
CA GLY A 33 9.03 5.35 -3.27
C GLY A 33 8.84 6.74 -2.68
N GLY A 34 8.33 7.67 -3.48
CA GLY A 34 8.16 9.09 -3.13
C GLY A 34 6.72 9.51 -2.83
N TYR A 35 5.79 8.57 -2.65
CA TYR A 35 4.40 8.89 -2.28
C TYR A 35 4.16 8.65 -0.78
N PRO A 36 3.24 9.43 -0.16
CA PRO A 36 2.90 9.24 1.24
C PRO A 36 2.32 7.84 1.43
N LYS A 37 2.73 7.19 2.51
CA LYS A 37 2.21 5.88 2.92
C LYS A 37 1.30 6.09 4.10
N ILE A 38 0.02 5.77 3.96
CA ILE A 38 -0.98 6.02 5.00
C ILE A 38 -1.14 4.84 5.97
N ALA A 39 -0.71 3.65 5.55
CA ALA A 39 -0.81 2.39 6.30
C ALA A 39 0.13 1.34 5.69
N THR A 40 0.27 0.22 6.40
CA THR A 40 0.87 -1.02 5.91
C THR A 40 -0.08 -2.17 6.23
N VAL A 41 -0.41 -2.99 5.23
CA VAL A 41 -1.18 -4.22 5.42
C VAL A 41 -0.30 -5.23 6.15
N VAL A 42 -0.84 -5.88 7.17
CA VAL A 42 -0.12 -6.94 7.90
C VAL A 42 0.22 -8.10 6.97
N GLY A 43 1.38 -8.73 7.20
CA GLY A 43 1.90 -9.76 6.31
C GLY A 43 0.89 -10.87 5.97
N ASP A 44 0.15 -11.33 6.98
CA ASP A 44 -0.85 -12.41 6.89
C ASP A 44 -2.01 -12.07 5.92
N ASP A 45 -2.28 -10.79 5.69
CA ASP A 45 -3.38 -10.32 4.85
C ASP A 45 -2.94 -9.92 3.43
N VAL A 46 -1.64 -9.78 3.16
CA VAL A 46 -1.15 -9.38 1.83
C VAL A 46 -1.56 -10.39 0.75
N ALA A 47 -1.51 -11.69 1.08
CA ALA A 47 -1.90 -12.75 0.14
C ALA A 47 -3.39 -12.65 -0.26
N LYS A 48 -4.26 -12.16 0.64
CA LYS A 48 -5.68 -11.96 0.34
C LYS A 48 -5.87 -10.90 -0.75
N LEU A 49 -5.08 -9.83 -0.71
CA LEU A 49 -5.12 -8.77 -1.72
C LEU A 49 -4.61 -9.24 -3.08
N ALA A 50 -3.60 -10.10 -3.11
CA ALA A 50 -3.05 -10.65 -4.35
C ALA A 50 -4.01 -11.59 -5.09
N GLN A 51 -5.05 -12.09 -4.44
CA GLN A 51 -6.06 -12.99 -5.02
C GLN A 51 -7.31 -12.25 -5.55
N LEU A 52 -7.40 -10.94 -5.34
CA LEU A 52 -8.57 -10.17 -5.77
C LEU A 52 -8.57 -9.94 -7.29
N LEU A 53 -9.76 -10.00 -7.88
CA LEU A 53 -10.02 -9.64 -9.25
C LEU A 53 -10.33 -8.14 -9.40
N PRO A 54 -10.07 -7.55 -10.58
CA PRO A 54 -10.49 -6.18 -10.87
C PRO A 54 -12.00 -5.98 -10.61
N GLY A 55 -12.33 -4.93 -9.87
CA GLY A 55 -13.72 -4.59 -9.51
C GLY A 55 -14.19 -5.16 -8.18
N GLU A 56 -13.44 -6.07 -7.55
CA GLU A 56 -13.73 -6.51 -6.19
C GLU A 56 -13.51 -5.39 -5.16
N ARG A 57 -14.29 -5.42 -4.08
CA ARG A 57 -14.25 -4.38 -3.04
C ARG A 57 -13.36 -4.80 -1.88
N VAL A 58 -12.52 -3.86 -1.43
CA VAL A 58 -11.66 -4.02 -0.26
C VAL A 58 -12.12 -3.09 0.85
N ARG A 59 -12.11 -3.58 2.09
CA ARG A 59 -12.28 -2.76 3.29
C ARG A 59 -11.12 -3.02 4.22
N PHE A 60 -10.45 -1.94 4.64
CA PHE A 60 -9.37 -2.01 5.61
C PHE A 60 -9.92 -1.88 7.03
N ARG A 61 -9.25 -2.55 7.96
CA ARG A 61 -9.49 -2.41 9.41
C ARG A 61 -8.15 -2.11 10.06
N ALA A 62 -8.12 -1.10 10.95
CA ALA A 62 -6.96 -0.85 11.78
C ALA A 62 -6.74 -2.01 12.76
N VAL A 63 -5.49 -2.40 12.93
CA VAL A 63 -5.07 -3.44 13.87
C VAL A 63 -4.10 -2.84 14.87
N GLU A 64 -4.04 -3.43 16.06
CA GLU A 64 -3.06 -3.09 17.08
C GLU A 64 -1.80 -3.92 16.89
N VAL A 65 -0.67 -3.41 17.39
CA VAL A 65 0.64 -4.06 17.36
C VAL A 65 0.82 -4.95 18.59
#